data_AF-A0A1D7TIE8-F1
#
_entry.id   AF-A0A1D7TIE8-F1
#
_cell.length_a   1.000
_cell.length_b   1.000
_cell.length_c   1.000
_cell.angle_alpha   90.00
_cell.angle_beta   90.00
_cell.angle_gamma   90.00
#
_symmetry.space_group_name_H-M   'P 1'
#
loop_
_entity.id
_entity.type
_entity.pdbx_description
1 polymer ?
#
loop_
_entity_poly.entity_id
_entity_poly.type
_entity_poly.pdbx_seq_one_letter_code
_entity_poly.pdbx_strand_id
1 'polypeptide(L)'
;MKDHVEAFKEFEQNDEHPLEERTGTHMLTIIRGTIKKELIRRLENQSEMFPFSNKMTLHYVDYYIIKKGFIDAAQSVKNSILSNARSIHRKEIRRIQKALHTIESNIINELPRELEKRLIKKIILYISYQWLKKEFYISKEEIRRFVYGFSVFYSELKPKSNPK
;
A
#
# COMPACT_ATOMS: atom_id res chain seq x y z
N MET A 1 5.89 10.61 -29.02
CA MET A 1 5.48 10.85 -27.61
C MET A 1 3.98 11.02 -27.55
N LYS A 2 3.28 10.02 -27.00
CA LYS A 2 2.06 10.12 -26.19
C LYS A 2 1.75 8.70 -25.74
N ASP A 3 2.36 8.30 -24.63
CA ASP A 3 2.03 7.06 -23.96
C ASP A 3 0.61 7.17 -23.42
N HIS A 4 -0.31 6.42 -24.02
CA HIS A 4 -1.62 6.19 -23.47
C HIS A 4 -1.47 5.32 -22.22
N VAL A 5 -1.57 5.94 -21.04
CA VAL A 5 -1.81 5.21 -19.80
C VAL A 5 -3.25 4.69 -19.86
N GLU A 6 -3.44 3.44 -20.32
CA GLU A 6 -4.72 2.73 -20.21
C GLU A 6 -5.02 2.48 -18.73
N ALA A 7 -5.69 3.43 -18.09
CA ALA A 7 -6.20 3.25 -16.74
C ALA A 7 -7.49 2.42 -16.81
N PHE A 8 -7.41 1.16 -16.39
CA PHE A 8 -8.53 0.34 -15.90
C PHE A 8 -9.51 -0.27 -16.93
N LYS A 9 -9.03 -1.10 -17.85
CA LYS A 9 -9.85 -2.17 -18.44
C LYS A 9 -9.75 -3.41 -17.54
N GLU A 10 -10.67 -3.60 -16.60
CA GLU A 10 -10.98 -4.89 -15.93
C GLU A 10 -11.97 -4.66 -14.76
N PHE A 11 -13.23 -4.29 -14.98
CA PHE A 11 -14.22 -4.27 -13.87
C PHE A 11 -15.67 -4.51 -14.34
N GLU A 12 -15.87 -5.48 -15.24
CA GLU A 12 -17.19 -6.05 -15.51
C GLU A 12 -17.17 -7.54 -15.16
N GLN A 13 -17.39 -7.86 -13.88
CA GLN A 13 -17.85 -9.18 -13.48
C GLN A 13 -19.06 -9.01 -12.56
N ASN A 14 -20.19 -9.53 -13.04
CA ASN A 14 -21.45 -9.71 -12.33
C ASN A 14 -21.30 -10.86 -11.34
N ASP A 15 -21.58 -10.67 -10.05
CA ASP A 15 -21.87 -11.76 -9.10
C ASP A 15 -22.67 -11.32 -7.87
N GLU A 16 -23.72 -12.08 -7.57
CA GLU A 16 -24.86 -11.97 -6.62
C GLU A 16 -24.49 -11.70 -5.14
N HIS A 17 -24.47 -10.43 -4.71
CA HIS A 17 -24.29 -10.05 -3.30
C HIS A 17 -25.19 -8.86 -2.93
N PRO A 18 -25.61 -8.70 -1.65
CA PRO A 18 -26.38 -7.56 -1.19
C PRO A 18 -25.66 -6.24 -1.50
N LEU A 19 -26.42 -5.21 -1.92
CA LEU A 19 -25.89 -3.93 -2.44
C LEU A 19 -24.90 -3.25 -1.45
N GLU A 20 -25.13 -3.37 -0.15
CA GLU A 20 -24.29 -2.78 0.90
C GLU A 20 -22.93 -3.49 1.04
N GLU A 21 -22.91 -4.83 1.02
CA GLU A 21 -21.68 -5.63 1.08
C GLU A 21 -20.82 -5.44 -0.18
N ARG A 22 -21.46 -5.33 -1.36
CA ARG A 22 -20.79 -4.98 -2.62
C ARG A 22 -20.14 -3.61 -2.51
N THR A 23 -20.87 -2.62 -2.03
CA THR A 23 -20.38 -1.24 -1.93
C THR A 23 -19.20 -1.15 -0.96
N GLY A 24 -19.27 -1.80 0.21
CA GLY A 24 -18.16 -1.86 1.17
C GLY A 24 -16.90 -2.50 0.60
N THR A 25 -17.02 -3.64 -0.08
CA THR A 25 -15.90 -4.36 -0.69
C THR A 25 -15.27 -3.57 -1.84
N HIS A 26 -16.08 -2.98 -2.72
CA HIS A 26 -15.60 -2.15 -3.82
C HIS A 26 -14.88 -0.90 -3.33
N MET A 27 -15.43 -0.25 -2.31
CA MET A 27 -14.82 0.88 -1.64
C MET A 27 -13.45 0.51 -1.05
N LEU A 28 -13.34 -0.65 -0.39
CA LEU A 28 -12.07 -1.15 0.11
C LEU A 28 -11.04 -1.32 -1.01
N THR A 29 -11.42 -1.90 -2.15
CA THR A 29 -10.53 -2.09 -3.30
C THR A 29 -10.03 -0.76 -3.86
N ILE A 30 -10.93 0.21 -4.09
CA ILE A 30 -10.58 1.54 -4.61
C ILE A 30 -9.61 2.24 -3.64
N ILE A 31 -9.92 2.21 -2.34
CA ILE A 31 -9.12 2.85 -1.31
C ILE A 31 -7.73 2.22 -1.22
N ARG A 32 -7.65 0.88 -1.19
CA ARG A 32 -6.37 0.15 -1.15
C ARG A 32 -5.53 0.42 -2.39
N GLY A 33 -6.11 0.35 -3.57
CA GLY A 33 -5.42 0.63 -4.84
C GLY A 33 -4.86 2.04 -4.88
N THR A 34 -5.66 3.03 -4.46
CA THR A 34 -5.25 4.44 -4.41
C THR A 34 -4.10 4.66 -3.43
N ILE A 35 -4.20 4.11 -2.22
CA ILE A 35 -3.13 4.22 -1.22
C ILE A 35 -1.85 3.56 -1.70
N LYS A 36 -1.93 2.34 -2.23
CA LYS A 36 -0.79 1.59 -2.77
C LYS A 36 -0.08 2.37 -3.88
N LYS A 37 -0.82 2.86 -4.87
CA LYS A 37 -0.26 3.60 -6.01
C LYS A 37 0.52 4.84 -5.56
N GLU A 38 -0.06 5.62 -4.65
CA GLU A 38 0.61 6.81 -4.13
C GLU A 38 1.84 6.47 -3.28
N LEU A 39 1.78 5.44 -2.42
CA LEU A 39 2.92 5.03 -1.61
C LEU A 39 4.10 4.57 -2.48
N ILE A 40 3.81 3.82 -3.54
CA ILE A 40 4.81 3.42 -4.54
C ILE A 40 5.43 4.66 -5.18
N ARG A 41 4.62 5.62 -5.63
CA ARG A 41 5.10 6.87 -6.23
C ARG A 41 5.99 7.66 -5.28
N ARG A 42 5.64 7.74 -4.00
CA ARG A 42 6.46 8.42 -2.97
C ARG A 42 7.79 7.71 -2.74
N LEU A 43 7.80 6.38 -2.70
CA LEU A 43 9.03 5.60 -2.58
C LEU A 43 9.96 5.77 -3.79
N GLU A 44 9.41 5.74 -5.00
CA GLU A 44 10.18 5.97 -6.23
C GLU A 44 10.81 7.37 -6.25
N ASN A 45 10.10 8.36 -5.72
CA ASN A 45 10.59 9.74 -5.56
C ASN A 45 11.40 9.96 -4.27
N GLN A 46 11.72 8.91 -3.51
CA GLN A 46 12.44 8.99 -2.22
C GLN A 46 11.83 10.00 -1.23
N SER A 47 10.52 10.21 -1.31
CA SER A 47 9.76 11.14 -0.48
C SER A 47 9.21 10.46 0.77
N GLU A 48 8.75 11.25 1.74
CA GLU A 48 8.15 10.72 2.96
C GLU A 48 6.85 9.94 2.67
N MET A 49 6.76 8.72 3.19
CA MET A 49 5.58 7.86 3.02
C MET A 49 4.34 8.40 3.75
N PHE A 50 4.54 9.17 4.81
CA PHE A 50 3.48 9.75 5.66
C PHE A 50 3.78 11.22 5.97
N PRO A 51 2.76 12.04 6.31
CA PRO A 51 1.33 11.71 6.38
C PRO A 51 0.69 11.46 5.01
N PHE A 52 -0.34 10.61 4.97
CA PHE A 52 -1.12 10.30 3.77
C PHE A 52 -2.46 11.02 3.81
N SER A 53 -2.76 11.82 2.79
CA SER A 53 -3.98 12.63 2.75
C SER A 53 -5.18 11.81 2.29
N ASN A 54 -6.29 11.89 3.04
CA ASN A 54 -7.55 11.26 2.65
C ASN A 54 -8.21 11.91 1.43
N LYS A 55 -7.89 13.19 1.12
CA LYS A 55 -8.52 13.96 0.04
C LYS A 55 -8.40 13.24 -1.32
N MET A 56 -7.24 12.68 -1.59
CA MET A 56 -6.99 11.93 -2.82
C MET A 56 -7.87 10.68 -2.89
N THR A 57 -7.92 9.90 -1.82
CA THR A 57 -8.80 8.72 -1.76
C THR A 57 -10.26 9.12 -1.93
N LEU A 58 -10.70 10.20 -1.29
CA LEU A 58 -12.09 10.68 -1.40
C LEU A 58 -12.42 11.15 -2.82
N HIS A 59 -11.49 11.77 -3.54
CA HIS A 59 -11.70 12.15 -4.94
C HIS A 59 -12.03 10.95 -5.84
N TYR A 60 -11.33 9.83 -5.69
CA TYR A 60 -11.63 8.60 -6.44
C TYR A 60 -12.97 7.97 -6.04
N VAL A 61 -13.38 8.15 -4.78
CA VAL A 61 -14.69 7.71 -4.28
C VAL A 61 -15.81 8.57 -4.86
N ASP A 62 -15.62 9.89 -4.91
CA ASP A 62 -16.58 10.80 -5.54
C ASP A 62 -16.77 10.46 -7.02
N TYR A 63 -15.67 10.17 -7.73
CA TYR A 63 -15.74 9.68 -9.10
C TYR A 63 -16.51 8.36 -9.22
N TYR A 64 -16.33 7.42 -8.29
CA TYR A 64 -17.10 6.18 -8.23
C TYR A 64 -18.59 6.42 -8.01
N ILE A 65 -18.96 7.33 -7.11
CA ILE A 65 -20.36 7.74 -6.86
C ILE A 65 -21.00 8.24 -8.16
N ILE A 66 -20.30 9.09 -8.92
CA ILE A 66 -20.77 9.60 -10.21
C ILE A 66 -20.92 8.48 -11.24
N LYS A 67 -19.87 7.66 -11.42
CA LYS A 67 -19.84 6.60 -12.45
C LYS A 67 -20.89 5.52 -12.24
N LYS A 68 -21.21 5.19 -10.99
CA LYS A 68 -22.23 4.18 -10.64
C LYS A 68 -23.66 4.73 -10.56
N GLY A 69 -23.89 5.97 -11.00
CA GLY A 69 -25.22 6.56 -11.05
C GLY A 69 -25.78 6.95 -9.67
N PHE A 70 -24.95 6.99 -8.63
CA PHE A 70 -25.36 7.51 -7.31
C PHE A 70 -25.44 9.06 -7.30
N ILE A 71 -25.26 9.71 -8.45
CA ILE A 71 -25.37 11.17 -8.57
C ILE A 71 -26.77 11.69 -8.20
N ASP A 72 -27.81 10.91 -8.46
CA ASP A 72 -29.21 11.28 -8.14
C ASP A 72 -29.67 10.70 -6.80
N ALA A 73 -28.81 9.94 -6.12
CA ALA A 73 -29.13 9.38 -4.80
C ALA A 73 -29.31 10.49 -3.75
N ALA A 74 -30.18 10.23 -2.77
CA ALA A 74 -30.40 11.13 -1.66
C ALA A 74 -29.08 11.49 -0.94
N GLN A 75 -28.96 12.71 -0.44
CA GLN A 75 -27.74 13.21 0.19
C GLN A 75 -27.30 12.35 1.40
N SER A 76 -28.26 11.76 2.12
CA SER A 76 -28.01 10.81 3.21
C SER A 76 -27.22 9.57 2.76
N VAL A 77 -27.53 9.02 1.58
CA VAL A 77 -26.83 7.88 0.99
C VAL A 77 -25.40 8.25 0.60
N LYS A 78 -25.23 9.38 -0.09
CA LYS A 78 -23.88 9.90 -0.45
C LYS A 78 -23.02 10.14 0.79
N ASN A 79 -23.59 10.75 1.83
CA ASN A 79 -22.91 10.99 3.10
C ASN A 79 -22.51 9.67 3.79
N SER A 80 -23.37 8.64 3.72
CA SER A 80 -23.07 7.31 4.24
C SER A 80 -21.88 6.67 3.51
N ILE A 81 -21.86 6.71 2.18
CA ILE A 81 -20.75 6.20 1.36
C ILE A 81 -19.44 6.92 1.72
N LEU A 82 -19.46 8.25 1.81
CA LEU A 82 -18.28 9.04 2.18
C LEU A 82 -17.80 8.76 3.61
N SER A 83 -18.71 8.58 4.56
CA SER A 83 -18.38 8.22 5.94
C SER A 83 -17.70 6.84 5.99
N ASN A 84 -18.26 5.86 5.28
CA ASN A 84 -17.67 4.53 5.17
C ASN A 84 -16.28 4.59 4.52
N ALA A 85 -16.13 5.36 3.44
CA ALA A 85 -14.85 5.58 2.76
C ALA A 85 -13.76 6.11 3.72
N ARG A 86 -14.10 7.14 4.52
CA ARG A 86 -13.19 7.72 5.51
C ARG A 86 -12.82 6.71 6.59
N SER A 87 -13.76 5.87 7.01
CA SER A 87 -13.52 4.80 7.99
C SER A 87 -12.53 3.77 7.45
N ILE A 88 -12.78 3.24 6.25
CA ILE A 88 -11.89 2.28 5.58
C ILE A 88 -10.50 2.86 5.37
N HIS A 89 -10.41 4.10 4.85
CA HIS A 89 -9.13 4.79 4.65
C HIS A 89 -8.30 4.85 5.94
N ARG A 90 -8.90 5.31 7.05
CA ARG A 90 -8.20 5.39 8.35
C ARG A 90 -7.70 4.02 8.83
N LYS A 91 -8.52 2.97 8.67
CA LYS A 91 -8.15 1.60 9.05
C LYS A 91 -6.97 1.08 8.22
N GLU A 92 -7.01 1.28 6.90
CA GLU A 92 -5.94 0.84 6.00
C GLU A 92 -4.63 1.59 6.23
N ILE A 93 -4.66 2.91 6.45
CA ILE A 93 -3.46 3.68 6.79
C ILE A 93 -2.81 3.13 8.07
N ARG A 94 -3.59 2.89 9.12
CA ARG A 94 -3.06 2.32 10.38
C ARG A 94 -2.46 0.93 10.18
N ARG A 95 -3.13 0.07 9.40
CA ARG A 95 -2.64 -1.27 9.04
C ARG A 95 -1.27 -1.19 8.35
N ILE A 96 -1.14 -0.30 7.37
CA ILE A 96 0.09 -0.09 6.61
C ILE A 96 1.21 0.47 7.49
N GLN A 97 0.91 1.47 8.33
CA GLN A 97 1.88 2.02 9.28
C GLN A 97 2.45 0.93 10.20
N LYS A 98 1.57 0.07 10.76
CA LYS A 98 1.98 -1.05 11.61
C LYS A 98 2.87 -2.04 10.85
N ALA A 99 2.54 -2.35 9.61
CA ALA A 99 3.32 -3.26 8.78
C ALA A 99 4.70 -2.68 8.45
N LEU A 100 4.79 -1.41 8.06
CA LEU A 100 6.06 -0.74 7.78
C LEU A 100 6.97 -0.69 9.02
N HIS A 101 6.40 -0.39 10.19
CA HIS A 101 7.14 -0.43 11.45
C HIS A 101 7.64 -1.84 11.80
N THR A 102 6.84 -2.87 11.48
CA THR A 102 7.24 -4.27 11.65
C THR A 102 8.38 -4.65 10.71
N ILE A 103 8.32 -4.20 9.44
CA ILE A 103 9.39 -4.42 8.45
C ILE A 103 10.68 -3.76 8.93
N GLU A 104 10.62 -2.48 9.30
CA GLU A 104 11.75 -1.73 9.85
C GLU A 104 12.38 -2.45 11.05
N SER A 105 11.56 -2.86 12.02
CA SER A 105 12.04 -3.57 13.22
C SER A 105 12.70 -4.91 12.86
N ASN A 106 12.11 -5.68 11.95
CA ASN A 106 12.67 -6.96 11.51
C ASN A 106 14.02 -6.75 10.80
N ILE A 107 14.12 -5.75 9.93
CA ILE A 107 15.38 -5.42 9.22
C ILE A 107 16.47 -5.04 10.22
N ILE A 108 16.19 -4.13 11.16
CA ILE A 108 17.15 -3.70 12.17
C ILE A 108 17.64 -4.90 13.00
N ASN A 109 16.75 -5.85 13.31
CA ASN A 109 17.11 -7.03 14.08
C ASN A 109 17.95 -8.05 13.29
N GLU A 110 17.77 -8.14 11.96
CA GLU A 110 18.53 -9.07 11.10
C GLU A 110 19.90 -8.51 10.71
N LEU A 111 20.07 -7.18 10.71
CA LEU A 111 21.32 -6.51 10.33
C LEU A 111 22.34 -6.42 11.49
N PRO A 112 23.65 -6.30 11.18
CA PRO A 112 24.69 -5.94 12.14
C PRO A 112 24.43 -4.56 12.76
N ARG A 113 24.81 -4.39 14.04
CA ARG A 113 24.58 -3.14 14.79
C ARG A 113 25.46 -1.97 14.31
N GLU A 114 26.58 -2.26 13.68
CA GLU A 114 27.61 -1.29 13.30
C GLU A 114 27.37 -0.67 11.91
N LEU A 115 26.25 -1.00 11.28
CA LEU A 115 25.97 -0.58 9.91
C LEU A 115 25.63 0.90 9.79
N GLU A 116 26.05 1.54 8.70
CA GLU A 116 25.73 2.94 8.44
C GLU A 116 24.22 3.18 8.37
N LYS A 117 23.72 4.18 9.13
CA LYS A 117 22.30 4.56 9.16
C LYS A 117 21.71 4.83 7.77
N ARG A 118 22.51 5.39 6.86
CA ARG A 118 22.08 5.69 5.48
C ARG A 118 21.83 4.41 4.69
N LEU A 119 22.66 3.38 4.87
CA LEU A 119 22.52 2.09 4.22
C LEU A 119 21.31 1.33 4.77
N ILE A 120 21.11 1.34 6.08
CA ILE A 120 19.91 0.78 6.74
C ILE A 120 18.63 1.40 6.14
N LYS A 121 18.58 2.74 6.01
CA LYS A 121 17.43 3.43 5.42
C LYS A 121 17.15 2.99 3.98
N LYS A 122 18.19 2.78 3.15
CA LYS A 122 18.03 2.28 1.78
C LYS A 122 17.44 0.86 1.75
N ILE A 123 17.91 -0.03 2.63
CA ILE A 123 17.41 -1.41 2.73
C ILE A 123 15.92 -1.40 3.16
N ILE A 124 15.56 -0.59 4.15
CA ILE A 124 14.16 -0.43 4.59
C ILE A 124 13.28 0.05 3.43
N LEU A 125 13.71 1.07 2.69
CA LEU A 125 12.95 1.59 1.54
C LEU A 125 12.76 0.52 0.46
N TYR A 126 13.82 -0.23 0.13
CA TYR A 126 13.74 -1.30 -0.87
C TYR A 126 12.79 -2.42 -0.46
N ILE A 127 12.90 -2.93 0.77
CA ILE A 127 12.04 -4.03 1.24
C ILE A 127 10.58 -3.55 1.35
N SER A 128 10.37 -2.30 1.79
CA SER A 128 9.03 -1.69 1.80
C SER A 128 8.44 -1.58 0.38
N TYR A 129 9.26 -1.25 -0.62
CA TYR A 129 8.84 -1.22 -2.02
C TYR A 129 8.44 -2.62 -2.54
N GLN A 130 9.25 -3.65 -2.25
CA GLN A 130 8.91 -5.03 -2.59
C GLN A 130 7.61 -5.49 -1.92
N TRP A 131 7.40 -5.10 -0.65
CA TRP A 131 6.19 -5.42 0.11
C TRP A 131 4.93 -4.82 -0.52
N LEU A 132 5.01 -3.55 -0.92
CA LEU A 132 3.88 -2.88 -1.57
C LEU A 132 3.56 -3.50 -2.93
N LYS A 133 4.57 -3.93 -3.72
CA LYS A 133 4.35 -4.61 -5.00
C LYS A 133 3.59 -5.91 -4.83
N LYS A 134 3.95 -6.76 -3.85
CA LYS A 134 3.30 -8.05 -3.53
C LYS A 134 1.98 -7.94 -2.75
N GLU A 135 1.22 -6.87 -2.96
CA GLU A 135 -0.11 -6.68 -2.33
C GLU A 135 -0.12 -6.73 -0.79
N PHE A 136 0.93 -6.22 -0.15
CA PHE A 136 1.06 -6.21 1.30
C PHE A 136 1.33 -7.60 1.92
N TYR A 137 1.77 -8.60 1.15
CA TYR A 137 2.24 -9.88 1.67
C TYR A 137 3.76 -10.03 1.52
N ILE A 138 4.48 -10.03 2.66
CA ILE A 138 5.87 -10.49 2.76
C ILE A 138 6.03 -11.23 4.10
N SER A 139 6.56 -12.45 4.03
CA SER A 139 6.93 -13.24 5.21
C SER A 139 8.28 -12.78 5.80
N LYS A 140 8.55 -13.09 7.08
CA LYS A 140 9.88 -12.85 7.68
C LYS A 140 11.01 -13.51 6.88
N GLU A 141 10.73 -14.68 6.31
CA GLU A 141 11.70 -15.42 5.50
C GLU A 141 12.03 -14.70 4.19
N GLU A 142 11.03 -14.11 3.53
CA GLU A 142 11.27 -13.26 2.36
C GLU A 142 12.07 -11.99 2.69
N ILE A 143 11.83 -11.36 3.86
CA ILE A 143 12.66 -10.24 4.33
C ILE A 143 14.11 -10.70 4.45
N ARG A 144 14.38 -11.86 5.06
CA ARG A 144 15.74 -12.41 5.18
C ARG A 144 16.37 -12.68 3.83
N ARG A 145 15.64 -13.24 2.87
CA ARG A 145 16.13 -13.47 1.50
C ARG A 145 16.52 -12.16 0.82
N PHE A 146 15.73 -11.09 0.97
CA PHE A 146 16.08 -9.78 0.43
C PHE A 146 17.32 -9.19 1.11
N VAL A 147 17.41 -9.24 2.44
CA VAL A 147 18.59 -8.78 3.19
C VAL A 147 19.85 -9.58 2.79
N TYR A 148 19.74 -10.90 2.70
CA TYR A 148 20.82 -11.77 2.24
C TYR A 148 21.26 -11.42 0.81
N GLY A 149 20.32 -11.11 -0.08
CA GLY A 149 20.64 -10.65 -1.44
C GLY A 149 21.52 -9.40 -1.47
N PHE A 150 21.38 -8.48 -0.50
CA PHE A 150 22.28 -7.33 -0.38
C PHE A 150 23.68 -7.70 0.13
N SER A 151 23.82 -8.80 0.87
CA SER A 151 25.14 -9.28 1.33
C SER A 151 26.08 -9.71 0.19
N VAL A 152 25.53 -9.95 -1.01
CA VAL A 152 26.31 -10.17 -2.23
C VAL A 152 27.04 -8.90 -2.68
N PHE A 153 26.44 -7.72 -2.45
CA PHE A 153 27.00 -6.44 -2.86
C PHE A 153 27.75 -5.71 -1.74
N TYR A 154 27.44 -6.04 -0.48
CA TYR A 154 28.06 -5.46 0.69
C TYR A 154 28.45 -6.58 1.67
N SER A 155 29.73 -6.90 1.74
CA SER A 155 30.24 -7.99 2.57
C SER A 155 29.92 -7.82 4.07
N GLU A 156 29.74 -6.58 4.54
CA GLU A 156 29.30 -6.30 5.90
C GLU A 156 27.84 -6.71 6.20
N LEU A 157 26.99 -6.95 5.19
CA LEU A 157 25.56 -7.22 5.38
C LEU A 157 25.22 -8.70 5.64
N LYS A 158 26.18 -9.55 6.03
CA LYS A 158 25.88 -10.97 6.32
C LYS A 158 24.80 -11.08 7.40
N PRO A 159 23.60 -11.59 7.10
CA PRO A 159 22.53 -11.69 8.08
C PRO A 159 22.90 -12.70 9.17
N LYS A 160 22.32 -12.53 10.36
CA LYS A 160 22.60 -13.38 11.53
C LYS A 160 22.27 -14.85 11.33
N SER A 161 21.40 -15.15 10.37
CA SER A 161 21.01 -16.50 9.99
C SER A 161 20.88 -16.61 8.47
N ASN A 162 21.29 -17.75 7.92
CA ASN A 162 21.05 -18.03 6.50
C ASN A 162 19.55 -18.30 6.29
N PRO A 163 18.94 -17.74 5.24
CA PRO A 163 17.57 -18.09 4.87
C PRO A 163 17.48 -19.58 4.50
N LYS A 164 16.33 -20.21 4.79
CA LYS A 164 16.00 -21.59 4.42
C LYS A 164 15.51 -21.70 2.98
#